data_AF-A0A950VGX1-F1
#
_entry.id   AF-A0A950VGX1-F1
#
_cell.length_a   1.000
_cell.length_b   1.000
_cell.length_c   1.000
_cell.angle_alpha   90.00
_cell.angle_beta   90.00
_cell.angle_gamma   90.00
#
_symmetry.space_group_name_H-M   'P 1'
#
loop_
_entity.id
_entity.type
_entity.pdbx_description
1 polymer ?
#
loop_
_entity_poly.entity_id
_entity_poly.type
_entity_poly.pdbx_seq_one_letter_code
_entity_poly.pdbx_strand_id
1 'polypeptide(L)' 'MYELRINGRRVGVYDDPAAALARVRFFTDLDADAEMEVMDTRTGRAFEVAASVRWREEIAARMR' A
#
# COMPACT_ATOMS: atom_id res chain seq x y z
N MET A 1 12.48 -5.14 0.30
CA MET A 1 12.13 -4.52 -0.99
C MET A 1 10.67 -4.81 -1.19
N TYR A 2 9.91 -3.78 -1.51
CA TYR A 2 8.46 -3.76 -1.43
C TYR A 2 7.91 -3.26 -2.75
N GLU A 3 7.01 -4.01 -3.34
CA GLU A 3 6.34 -3.68 -4.59
C GLU A 3 4.98 -3.06 -4.30
N LEU A 4 4.75 -1.86 -4.80
CA LEU A 4 3.41 -1.26 -4.82
C LEU A 4 2.68 -1.68 -6.09
N ARG A 5 1.49 -2.22 -5.90
CA ARG A 5 0.53 -2.53 -6.94
C ARG A 5 -0.71 -1.67 -6.80
N ILE A 6 -1.25 -1.24 -7.94
CA ILE A 6 -2.53 -0.54 -8.03
C ILE A 6 -3.38 -1.28 -9.07
N ASN A 7 -4.58 -1.71 -8.69
CA ASN A 7 -5.49 -2.53 -9.49
C ASN A 7 -4.78 -3.75 -10.09
N GLY A 8 -3.98 -4.43 -9.28
CA GLY A 8 -3.18 -5.60 -9.67
C GLY A 8 -1.95 -5.32 -10.55
N ARG A 9 -1.70 -4.05 -10.94
CA ARG A 9 -0.55 -3.68 -11.77
C ARG A 9 0.58 -3.12 -10.93
N ARG A 10 1.82 -3.54 -11.21
CA ARG A 10 3.02 -2.98 -10.57
C ARG A 10 3.23 -1.53 -10.98
N VAL A 11 3.41 -0.66 -9.99
CA VAL A 11 3.59 0.79 -10.20
C VAL A 11 4.94 1.28 -9.68
N GLY A 12 5.51 0.60 -8.68
CA GLY A 12 6.81 0.97 -8.15
C GLY A 12 7.41 -0.10 -7.24
N VAL A 13 8.71 0.00 -7.01
CA VAL A 13 9.48 -0.86 -6.10
C VAL A 13 10.30 0.03 -5.18
N TYR A 14 10.30 -0.30 -3.90
CA TYR A 14 10.91 0.49 -2.83
C TYR A 14 11.79 -0.39 -1.95
N ASP A 15 12.88 0.15 -1.42
CA ASP A 15 13.77 -0.63 -0.56
C ASP A 15 13.21 -0.82 0.86
N ASP A 16 12.37 0.11 1.30
CA ASP A 16 11.79 0.23 2.65
C ASP A 16 10.25 0.29 2.60
N PRO A 17 9.52 -0.32 3.56
CA PRO A 17 8.07 -0.35 3.50
C PRO A 17 7.43 1.01 3.78
N ALA A 18 8.06 1.89 4.58
CA ALA A 18 7.51 3.21 4.85
C ALA A 18 7.45 4.08 3.59
N ALA A 19 8.44 3.95 2.70
CA ALA A 19 8.43 4.62 1.40
C ALA A 19 7.29 4.13 0.48
N ALA A 20 7.01 2.83 0.48
CA ALA A 20 5.89 2.26 -0.26
C ALA A 20 4.54 2.78 0.29
N LEU A 21 4.39 2.80 1.62
CA LEU A 21 3.19 3.28 2.29
C LEU A 21 2.96 4.79 2.13
N ALA A 22 4.03 5.59 2.09
CA ALA A 22 3.91 7.02 1.79
C ALA A 22 3.33 7.24 0.37
N ARG A 23 3.65 6.37 -0.58
CA ARG A 23 3.08 6.43 -1.94
C ARG A 23 1.65 5.95 -2.02
N VAL A 24 1.28 4.92 -1.27
CA VAL A 24 -0.12 4.52 -1.13
C VAL A 24 -0.99 5.70 -0.69
N ARG A 25 -0.57 6.43 0.34
CA ARG A 25 -1.31 7.62 0.84
C ARG A 25 -1.49 8.66 -0.25
N PHE A 26 -0.42 9.00 -0.95
CA PHE A 26 -0.47 9.94 -2.06
C PHE A 26 -1.46 9.52 -3.15
N PHE A 27 -1.51 8.23 -3.51
CA PHE A 27 -2.45 7.74 -4.51
C PHE A 27 -3.88 7.66 -3.97
N THR A 28 -4.08 7.35 -2.69
CA THR A 28 -5.41 7.30 -2.06
C THR A 28 -6.07 8.68 -2.06
N ASP A 29 -5.27 9.76 -1.91
CA ASP A 29 -5.75 11.14 -2.02
C ASP A 29 -6.19 11.51 -3.45
N LEU A 30 -5.71 10.79 -4.48
CA LEU A 30 -6.05 11.03 -5.89
C LEU A 30 -7.21 10.17 -6.38
N ASP A 31 -7.26 8.91 -5.95
CA ASP A 31 -8.28 7.94 -6.30
C ASP A 31 -8.52 6.99 -5.11
N ALA A 32 -9.61 7.24 -4.38
CA ALA A 32 -9.95 6.52 -3.17
C ALA A 32 -10.53 5.11 -3.43
N ASP A 33 -10.85 4.77 -4.68
CA ASP A 33 -11.44 3.50 -5.09
C ASP A 33 -10.40 2.52 -5.67
N ALA A 34 -9.20 3.00 -5.96
CA ALA A 34 -8.12 2.17 -6.46
C ALA A 34 -7.69 1.12 -5.42
N GLU A 35 -7.66 -0.14 -5.83
CA GLU A 35 -7.19 -1.24 -4.98
C GLU A 35 -5.66 -1.22 -4.95
N MET A 36 -5.07 -1.01 -3.79
CA MET A 36 -3.62 -0.94 -3.63
C MET A 36 -3.13 -2.06 -2.73
N GLU A 37 -1.98 -2.60 -3.08
CA GLU A 37 -1.32 -3.67 -2.35
C GLU A 37 0.17 -3.38 -2.28
N VAL A 38 0.76 -3.57 -1.10
CA VAL A 38 2.22 -3.57 -0.90
C VAL A 38 2.66 -5.01 -0.67
N MET A 39 3.47 -5.51 -1.59
CA MET A 39 4.02 -6.88 -1.55
C MET A 39 5.46 -6.85 -1.06
N ASP A 40 5.81 -7.67 -0.07
CA ASP A 40 7.22 -7.94 0.23
C ASP A 40 7.78 -8.95 -0.78
N THR A 41 8.66 -8.49 -1.65
CA THR A 41 9.20 -9.32 -2.73
C THR A 41 10.18 -10.37 -2.24
N ARG A 42 10.71 -10.23 -1.02
CA ARG A 42 11.63 -11.22 -0.42
C ARG A 42 10.89 -12.45 0.06
N THR A 43 9.69 -12.25 0.60
CA THR A 43 8.86 -13.33 1.17
C THR A 43 7.73 -13.76 0.24
N GLY A 44 7.44 -12.98 -0.80
CA GLY A 44 6.37 -13.23 -1.76
C GLY A 44 4.97 -13.05 -1.16
N ARG A 45 4.87 -12.39 0.01
CA ARG A 45 3.63 -12.20 0.74
C ARG A 45 3.18 -10.75 0.65
N ALA A 46 1.86 -10.53 0.68
CA ALA A 46 1.30 -9.22 0.92
C ALA A 46 1.83 -8.73 2.28
N PHE A 47 2.63 -7.66 2.24
CA PHE A 47 3.04 -6.97 3.45
C PHE A 47 1.84 -6.24 4.03
N GLU A 48 1.06 -5.59 3.15
CA GLU A 48 -0.15 -4.88 3.53
C GLU A 48 -1.09 -4.70 2.31
N VAL A 49 -2.38 -5.04 2.43
CA VAL A 49 -3.39 -4.71 1.41
C VAL A 49 -3.78 -3.25 1.60
N ALA A 50 -2.95 -2.40 1.01
CA ALA A 50 -2.86 -0.98 1.25
C ALA A 50 -4.02 -0.12 0.68
N ALA A 51 -5.24 -0.64 0.52
CA ALA A 51 -6.43 0.20 0.27
C ALA A 51 -7.80 -0.44 0.59
N SER A 52 -7.86 -1.59 1.28
CA SER A 52 -9.17 -2.06 1.74
C SER A 52 -9.78 -1.05 2.71
N VAL A 53 -11.10 -0.87 2.71
CA VAL A 53 -11.79 0.04 3.66
C VAL A 53 -11.36 -0.25 5.10
N ARG A 54 -11.26 -1.54 5.47
CA ARG A 54 -10.80 -1.99 6.79
C ARG A 54 -9.37 -1.56 7.11
N TRP A 55 -8.49 -1.56 6.12
CA TRP A 55 -7.11 -1.13 6.30
C TRP A 55 -6.99 0.40 6.46
N ARG A 56 -7.79 1.16 5.70
CA ARG A 56 -7.92 2.62 5.88
C ARG A 56 -8.38 2.96 7.30
N GLU A 57 -9.34 2.21 7.82
CA GLU A 57 -9.82 2.33 9.20
C GLU A 57 -8.74 1.97 10.25
N GLU A 58 -8.01 0.87 10.06
CA GLU A 58 -6.92 0.44 10.97
C GLU A 58 -5.73 1.43 10.99
N ILE A 59 -5.34 1.98 9.84
CA ILE A 59 -4.29 3.02 9.73
C ILE A 59 -4.76 4.31 10.42
N ALA A 60 -6.00 4.76 10.16
CA ALA A 60 -6.56 5.96 10.78
C ALA A 60 -6.65 5.84 12.30
N ALA A 61 -6.99 4.66 12.83
CA ALA A 61 -7.06 4.41 14.26
C ALA A 61 -5.69 4.40 14.96
N ARG A 62 -4.61 4.00 14.27
CA ARG A 62 -3.23 3.96 14.83
C ARG A 62 -2.53 5.33 14.87
N MET A 63 -3.02 6.32 14.12
CA MET A 63 -2.41 7.66 14.05
C MET A 63 -3.08 8.68 14.98
N ARG A 64 -4.01 8.24 15.83
CA ARG A 64 -4.68 9.03 16.85
C ARG A 64 -4.07 8.75 18.22
#